data_AF-A0A6B3F222-F1
#
_entry.id   AF-A0A6B3F222-F1
#
_cell.length_a   1.000
_cell.length_b   1.000
_cell.length_c   1.000
_cell.angle_alpha   90.00
_cell.angle_beta   90.00
_cell.angle_gamma   90.00
#
_symmetry.space_group_name_H-M   'P 1'
#
loop_
_entity.id
_entity.type
_entity.pdbx_description
1 polymer ?
#
loop_
_entity_poly.entity_id
_entity_poly.type
_entity_poly.pdbx_seq_one_letter_code
_entity_poly.pdbx_strand_id
1 'polypeptide(L)'
;TAEVFTEDGWYRTGDLATLDASGYLRITGRVKDVINRGGEKIPVAEIEQLLFAHPAVEDVAVVAMPDARLGERACAFVVCKEGERLGFGEMRAYL
;
A
#
# COMPACT_ATOMS: atom_id res chain seq x y z
N THR A 1 -0.97 23.40 -9.62
CA THR A 1 -1.09 22.89 -11.00
C THR A 1 0.23 22.84 -11.73
N ALA A 2 1.23 23.68 -11.43
CA ALA A 2 2.59 23.56 -11.98
C ALA A 2 3.41 22.39 -11.38
N GLU A 3 3.12 21.93 -10.16
CA GLU A 3 3.92 20.89 -9.46
C GLU A 3 3.83 19.47 -10.04
N VAL A 4 2.87 19.20 -10.93
CA VAL A 4 2.67 17.86 -11.53
C VAL A 4 3.48 17.64 -12.80
N PHE A 5 4.07 18.68 -13.39
CA PHE A 5 4.93 18.57 -14.55
C PHE A 5 6.38 18.89 -14.17
N THR A 6 7.34 18.17 -14.73
CA THR A 6 8.77 18.50 -14.64
C THR A 6 9.12 19.69 -15.54
N GLU A 7 10.29 20.29 -15.35
CA GLU A 7 10.74 21.45 -16.15
C GLU A 7 10.85 21.13 -17.66
N ASP A 8 11.10 19.86 -18.00
CA ASP A 8 11.17 19.34 -19.36
C ASP A 8 9.83 18.77 -19.87
N GLY A 9 8.73 18.95 -19.12
CA GLY A 9 7.37 18.70 -19.59
C GLY A 9 6.78 17.32 -19.32
N TRP A 10 7.46 16.46 -18.55
CA TRP A 10 6.93 15.14 -18.18
C TRP A 10 5.90 15.22 -17.05
N TYR A 11 4.82 14.44 -17.16
CA TYR A 11 3.79 14.32 -16.13
C TYR A 11 4.17 13.34 -15.03
N ARG A 12 4.11 13.79 -13.77
CA ARG A 12 4.32 12.96 -12.58
C ARG A 12 3.03 12.18 -12.26
N THR A 13 2.94 10.94 -12.74
CA THR A 13 1.76 10.07 -12.49
C THR A 13 1.52 9.80 -11.00
N GLY A 14 2.59 9.83 -10.21
CA GLY A 14 2.58 9.45 -8.81
C GLY A 14 2.62 7.94 -8.61
N ASP A 15 2.79 7.15 -9.66
CA ASP A 15 2.93 5.70 -9.59
C ASP A 15 4.42 5.32 -9.46
N LEU A 16 4.70 4.33 -8.62
CA LEU A 16 6.00 3.69 -8.55
C LEU A 16 6.01 2.56 -9.58
N ALA A 17 7.12 2.45 -10.31
CA ALA A 17 7.28 1.42 -11.32
C ALA A 17 8.74 0.99 -11.46
N THR A 18 8.95 -0.22 -11.98
CA THR A 18 10.25 -0.75 -12.38
C THR A 18 10.22 -1.16 -13.83
N LEU A 19 11.35 -1.02 -14.52
CA LEU A 19 11.58 -1.57 -15.84
C LEU A 19 12.50 -2.77 -15.72
N ASP A 20 12.18 -3.87 -16.38
CA ASP A 20 13.10 -5.00 -16.51
C ASP A 20 14.10 -4.80 -17.65
N ALA A 21 15.06 -5.73 -17.78
CA ALA A 21 16.08 -5.69 -18.83
C ALA A 21 15.52 -5.82 -20.26
N SER A 22 14.28 -6.30 -20.41
CA SER A 22 13.58 -6.42 -21.70
C SER A 22 12.70 -5.20 -22.00
N GLY A 23 12.65 -4.21 -21.11
CA GLY A 23 11.88 -2.99 -21.26
C GLY A 23 10.42 -3.09 -20.81
N TYR A 24 10.02 -4.14 -20.10
CA TYR A 24 8.66 -4.24 -19.55
C TYR A 24 8.52 -3.38 -18.29
N LEU A 25 7.50 -2.53 -18.29
CA LEU A 25 7.14 -1.69 -17.16
C LEU A 25 6.19 -2.44 -16.22
N ARG A 26 6.57 -2.56 -14.95
CA ARG A 26 5.71 -3.09 -13.88
C ARG A 26 5.39 -2.00 -12.86
N ILE A 27 4.11 -1.72 -12.65
CA ILE A 27 3.65 -0.83 -11.58
C ILE A 27 3.80 -1.55 -10.24
N THR A 28 4.38 -0.88 -9.25
CA THR A 28 4.69 -1.44 -7.92
C THR A 28 4.00 -0.71 -6.77
N GLY A 29 3.25 0.36 -7.05
CA GLY A 29 2.45 1.08 -6.06
C GLY A 29 2.29 2.55 -6.44
N ARG A 30 1.97 3.41 -5.47
CA ARG A 30 2.01 4.87 -5.64
C ARG A 30 2.93 5.53 -4.64
N VAL A 31 3.52 6.66 -5.05
CA VAL A 31 4.44 7.47 -4.23
C VAL A 31 3.79 7.94 -2.93
N LYS A 32 2.46 8.09 -2.92
CA LYS A 32 1.69 8.46 -1.72
C LYS A 32 1.18 7.26 -0.92
N ASP A 33 1.37 6.03 -1.40
CA ASP A 33 0.94 4.80 -0.72
C ASP A 33 2.09 4.28 0.18
N VAL A 34 2.58 5.16 1.06
CA VAL A 34 3.60 4.88 2.06
C VAL A 34 3.11 5.40 3.40
N ILE A 35 3.14 4.55 4.42
CA ILE A 35 2.80 4.95 5.79
C ILE A 35 4.07 5.48 6.48
N ASN A 36 3.98 6.70 6.98
CA ASN A 36 5.04 7.42 7.68
C ASN A 36 4.85 7.27 9.19
N ARG A 37 5.47 6.24 9.78
CA ARG A 37 5.27 5.91 11.19
C ARG A 37 6.54 6.11 11.99
N GLY A 38 6.59 7.17 12.80
CA GLY A 38 7.72 7.43 13.71
C GLY A 38 9.05 7.68 13.01
N GLY A 39 9.04 8.14 11.76
CA GLY A 39 10.23 8.32 10.92
C GLY A 39 10.48 7.18 9.93
N GLU A 40 9.83 6.03 10.12
CA GLU A 40 9.93 4.88 9.20
C GLU A 40 8.96 5.02 8.03
N LYS A 41 9.41 4.56 6.85
CA LYS A 41 8.63 4.52 5.61
C LYS A 41 8.19 3.09 5.35
N ILE A 42 6.91 2.82 5.54
CA ILE A 42 6.33 1.48 5.39
C ILE A 42 5.57 1.42 4.06
N PRO A 43 6.03 0.63 3.07
CA PRO A 43 5.31 0.46 1.81
C PRO A 43 3.97 -0.23 2.03
N VAL A 44 2.88 0.41 1.59
CA VAL A 44 1.52 -0.13 1.73
C VAL A 44 1.35 -1.44 0.95
N ALA A 45 1.91 -1.49 -0.26
CA ALA A 45 1.78 -2.63 -1.17
C ALA A 45 2.35 -3.94 -0.60
N GLU A 46 3.40 -3.89 0.23
CA GLU A 46 3.96 -5.10 0.87
C GLU A 46 2.98 -5.69 1.88
N ILE A 47 2.34 -4.85 2.69
CA ILE A 47 1.34 -5.29 3.67
C ILE A 47 0.10 -5.83 2.94
N GLU A 48 -0.36 -5.15 1.89
CA GLU A 48 -1.48 -5.62 1.07
C GLU A 48 -1.18 -6.97 0.44
N GLN A 49 0.00 -7.17 -0.15
CA GLN A 49 0.38 -8.46 -0.74
C GLN A 49 0.42 -9.59 0.29
N LEU A 50 0.95 -9.32 1.49
CA LEU A 50 0.95 -10.30 2.58
C LEU A 50 -0.49 -10.63 3.02
N LEU A 51 -1.32 -9.62 3.28
CA LEU A 51 -2.71 -9.83 3.69
C LEU A 51 -3.54 -10.52 2.60
N PHE A 52 -3.31 -10.20 1.33
CA PHE A 52 -3.98 -10.83 0.19
C PHE A 52 -3.66 -12.33 0.07
N ALA A 53 -2.50 -12.78 0.56
CA ALA A 53 -2.15 -14.19 0.61
C ALA A 53 -2.89 -14.98 1.71
N HIS A 54 -3.58 -14.30 2.64
CA HIS A 54 -4.32 -14.95 3.71
C HIS A 54 -5.52 -15.74 3.15
N PRO A 55 -5.75 -17.01 3.55
CA PRO A 55 -6.79 -17.86 2.95
C PRO A 55 -8.22 -17.28 3.01
N ALA A 56 -8.55 -16.56 4.08
CA ALA A 56 -9.85 -15.93 4.29
C ALA A 56 -10.06 -14.60 3.53
N VAL A 57 -9.00 -14.00 2.98
CA VAL A 57 -9.06 -12.66 2.35
C VAL A 57 -9.39 -12.80 0.86
N GLU A 58 -10.40 -12.05 0.41
CA GLU A 58 -10.77 -11.90 -0.99
C GLU A 58 -10.11 -10.67 -1.60
N ASP A 59 -10.10 -9.55 -0.88
CA ASP A 59 -9.48 -8.30 -1.31
C ASP A 59 -9.03 -7.48 -0.08
N VAL A 60 -8.04 -6.61 -0.27
CA VAL A 60 -7.49 -5.77 0.80
C VAL A 60 -6.96 -4.45 0.26
N ALA A 61 -7.26 -3.38 0.99
CA ALA A 61 -6.65 -2.07 0.80
C ALA A 61 -6.12 -1.54 2.14
N VAL A 62 -4.91 -1.02 2.15
CA VAL A 62 -4.28 -0.44 3.34
C VAL A 62 -4.05 1.04 3.11
N VAL A 63 -4.42 1.86 4.10
CA VAL A 63 -4.24 3.31 4.03
C VAL A 63 -3.57 3.84 5.28
N ALA A 64 -2.91 4.99 5.15
CA ALA A 64 -2.41 5.74 6.28
C ALA A 64 -3.58 6.40 7.03
N MET A 65 -3.62 6.22 8.34
CA MET A 65 -4.57 6.88 9.24
C MET A 65 -3.78 7.71 10.27
N PRO A 66 -4.26 8.91 10.65
CA PRO A 66 -3.61 9.72 11.67
C PRO A 66 -3.39 8.97 12.99
N ASP A 67 -2.22 9.16 13.59
CA ASP A 67 -1.81 8.62 14.89
C ASP A 67 -1.13 9.74 15.70
N ALA A 68 -1.66 10.02 16.89
CA ALA A 68 -1.22 11.14 17.70
C ALA A 68 0.24 11.03 18.20
N ARG A 69 0.82 9.83 18.23
CA ARG A 69 2.16 9.58 18.77
C ARG A 69 3.20 9.41 17.68
N LEU A 70 2.86 8.70 16.60
CA LEU A 70 3.81 8.29 15.57
C LEU A 70 3.47 8.86 14.18
N GLY A 71 2.56 9.83 14.09
CA GLY A 71 2.16 10.47 12.84
C GLY A 71 1.09 9.68 12.11
N GLU A 72 1.44 8.49 11.60
CA GLU A 72 0.52 7.63 10.87
C GLU A 72 0.51 6.19 11.41
N ARG A 73 -0.64 5.52 11.27
CA ARG A 73 -0.82 4.07 11.50
C ARG A 73 -1.47 3.43 10.28
N ALA A 74 -1.18 2.16 10.04
CA ALA A 74 -1.84 1.36 9.02
C ALA A 74 -3.31 1.11 9.39
N CYS A 75 -4.22 1.32 8.44
CA CYS A 75 -5.61 0.89 8.53
C CYS A 75 -5.91 0.00 7.34
N ALA A 76 -6.18 -1.28 7.59
CA ALA A 76 -6.54 -2.25 6.57
C ALA A 76 -8.07 -2.35 6.47
N PHE A 77 -8.59 -2.21 5.25
CA PHE A 77 -9.94 -2.59 4.88
C PHE A 77 -9.85 -3.93 4.17
N VAL A 78 -10.55 -4.92 4.71
CA VAL A 78 -10.46 -6.31 4.26
C VAL A 78 -11.83 -6.80 3.84
N VAL A 79 -11.91 -7.35 2.64
CA VAL A 79 -13.06 -8.13 2.18
C VAL A 79 -12.72 -9.60 2.43
N CYS A 80 -13.53 -10.28 3.23
CA CYS A 80 -13.38 -11.71 3.44
C CYS A 80 -14.12 -12.46 2.34
N LYS A 81 -13.61 -13.64 1.96
CA LYS A 81 -14.32 -14.56 1.07
C LYS A 81 -15.67 -14.94 1.66
N GLU A 82 -16.60 -15.36 0.79
CA GLU A 82 -17.95 -15.76 1.22
C GLU A 82 -17.90 -16.83 2.33
N GLY A 83 -18.61 -16.57 3.43
CA GLY A 83 -18.67 -17.47 4.60
C GLY A 83 -17.50 -17.35 5.58
N GLU A 84 -16.41 -16.68 5.20
CA GLU A 84 -15.24 -16.49 6.05
C GLU A 84 -15.37 -15.26 6.95
N ARG A 85 -14.60 -15.26 8.05
CA ARG A 85 -14.44 -14.11 8.94
C ARG A 85 -12.98 -14.00 9.32
N LEU A 86 -12.48 -12.77 9.38
CA LEU A 86 -11.13 -12.49 9.86
C LEU A 86 -11.17 -11.44 10.96
N GLY A 87 -10.80 -11.85 12.17
CA GLY A 87 -10.65 -10.92 13.30
C GLY A 87 -9.33 -10.16 13.22
N PHE A 88 -9.28 -8.96 13.83
CA PHE A 88 -8.04 -8.17 13.89
C PHE A 88 -6.89 -8.93 14.57
N GLY A 89 -7.18 -9.73 15.61
CA GLY A 89 -6.16 -10.53 16.29
C GLY A 89 -5.56 -11.63 15.41
N GLU A 90 -6.40 -12.30 14.62
CA GLU A 90 -5.98 -13.34 13.66
C GLU A 90 -5.17 -12.72 12.53
N MET A 91 -5.66 -11.62 11.95
CA MET A 91 -4.95 -10.87 10.92
C MET A 91 -3.54 -10.47 11.37
N ARG A 92 -3.41 -10.01 12.63
CA ARG A 92 -2.13 -9.58 13.20
C ARG A 92 -1.20 -10.73 13.61
N ALA A 93 -1.71 -11.95 13.72
CA ALA A 93 -0.91 -13.14 14.00
C ALA A 93 -0.37 -13.78 12.71
N TYR A 94 -0.98 -13.47 11.56
CA TYR A 94 -0.55 -13.92 10.25
C TYR A 94 0.59 -13.09 9.65
N LEU A 95 0.61 -11.78 9.95
CA LEU A 95 1.69 -10.85 9.61
C LEU A 95 2.88 -11.00 10.56
#